data_AF-Q69G37-F1
#
_entry.id   AF-Q69G37-F1
#
_cell.length_a   1.000
_cell.length_b   1.000
_cell.length_c   1.000
_cell.angle_alpha   90.00
_cell.angle_beta   90.00
_cell.angle_gamma   90.00
#
_symmetry.space_group_name_H-M   'P 1'
#
loop_
_entity.id
_entity.type
_entity.pdbx_description
1 polymer ?
#
loop_
_entity_poly.entity_id
_entity_poly.type
_entity_poly.pdbx_seq_one_letter_code
_entity_poly.pdbx_strand_id
1 'polypeptide(L)' 'MVFKQMEQVAQFLKAAEDYGVTKTDMFQTVDLFEGKDMAAVQRTLMALGSLAVTKNDGHYRGDPNWFMKKA' A
#
# COMPACT_ATOMS: atom_id res chain seq x y z
N MET A 1 6.52 19.87 -9.44
CA MET A 1 5.14 20.41 -9.44
C MET A 1 4.28 19.51 -8.59
N VAL A 2 3.52 20.09 -7.64
CA VAL A 2 2.65 19.40 -6.69
C VAL A 2 1.73 18.38 -7.36
N PHE A 3 1.14 18.74 -8.49
CA PHE A 3 0.24 17.87 -9.26
C PHE A 3 0.88 16.53 -9.66
N LYS A 4 2.15 16.52 -10.10
CA LYS A 4 2.84 15.28 -10.50
C LYS A 4 3.08 14.34 -9.32
N GLN A 5 3.36 14.88 -8.14
CA GLN A 5 3.57 14.07 -6.94
C GLN A 5 2.25 13.45 -6.47
N MET A 6 1.16 14.22 -6.48
CA MET A 6 -0.18 13.71 -6.16
C MET A 6 -0.63 12.63 -7.16
N GLU A 7 -0.37 12.82 -8.45
CA GLU A 7 -0.66 11.83 -9.50
C GLU A 7 0.16 10.54 -9.31
N GLN A 8 1.44 10.65 -8.96
CA GLN A 8 2.30 9.49 -8.70
C GLN A 8 1.80 8.65 -7.52
N VAL A 9 1.31 9.29 -6.46
CA VAL A 9 0.66 8.60 -5.32
C VAL A 9 -0.64 7.94 -5.77
N ALA A 10 -1.46 8.61 -6.59
CA ALA A 10 -2.70 8.03 -7.11
C ALA A 10 -2.44 6.79 -7.98
N GLN A 11 -1.37 6.78 -8.79
CA GLN A 11 -0.95 5.62 -9.57
C GLN A 11 -0.57 4.43 -8.67
N PHE A 12 0.13 4.67 -7.56
CA PHE A 12 0.42 3.63 -6.57
C PHE A 12 -0.86 3.06 -5.95
N LEU A 13 -1.80 3.92 -5.53
CA LEU A 13 -3.06 3.48 -4.91
C LEU A 13 -3.89 2.62 -5.89
N LYS A 14 -3.94 3.02 -7.16
CA LYS A 14 -4.59 2.24 -8.22
C LYS A 14 -3.96 0.84 -8.35
N ALA A 15 -2.63 0.77 -8.42
CA ALA A 15 -1.91 -0.50 -8.53
C ALA A 15 -2.07 -1.37 -7.27
N ALA A 16 -2.13 -0.77 -6.08
CA ALA A 16 -2.36 -1.47 -4.82
C ALA A 16 -3.76 -2.10 -4.76
N GLU A 17 -4.79 -1.38 -5.21
CA GLU A 17 -6.16 -1.90 -5.37
C GLU A 17 -6.18 -3.09 -6.34
N ASP A 18 -5.57 -2.94 -7.53
CA ASP A 18 -5.48 -4.00 -8.54
C ASP A 18 -4.69 -5.23 -8.05
N TYR A 19 -3.71 -5.02 -7.15
CA TYR A 19 -2.95 -6.11 -6.52
C TYR A 19 -3.78 -6.88 -5.48
N GLY A 20 -4.87 -6.29 -4.98
CA GLY A 20 -5.82 -6.92 -4.04
C GLY A 20 -5.94 -6.21 -2.69
N VAL A 21 -5.36 -5.02 -2.51
CA VAL A 21 -5.56 -4.24 -1.27
C VAL A 21 -7.01 -3.77 -1.20
N THR A 22 -7.64 -4.02 -0.06
CA THR A 22 -9.01 -3.61 0.25
C THR A 22 -9.11 -2.08 0.34
N LYS A 23 -10.14 -1.49 -0.27
CA LYS A 23 -10.37 -0.03 -0.24
C LYS A 23 -10.47 0.54 1.17
N THR A 24 -10.92 -0.25 2.13
CA THR A 24 -11.02 0.12 3.55
C THR A 24 -9.65 0.33 4.21
N ASP A 25 -8.61 -0.33 3.70
CA ASP A 25 -7.24 -0.23 4.20
C ASP A 25 -6.40 0.74 3.38
N MET A 26 -6.99 1.42 2.39
CA MET A 26 -6.31 2.27 1.43
C MET A 26 -6.38 3.75 1.85
N PHE A 27 -5.23 4.42 1.90
CA PHE A 27 -5.15 5.85 2.19
C PHE A 27 -5.58 6.72 0.99
N GLN A 28 -5.86 8.00 1.24
CA GLN A 28 -6.11 9.01 0.22
C GLN A 28 -4.83 9.79 -0.12
N THR A 29 -4.66 10.26 -1.35
CA THR A 29 -3.46 11.00 -1.77
C THR A 29 -3.06 12.13 -0.80
N VAL A 30 -4.03 12.84 -0.23
CA VAL A 30 -3.79 13.92 0.75
C VAL A 30 -3.22 13.42 2.09
N ASP A 31 -3.50 12.18 2.47
CA ASP A 31 -3.01 11.59 3.73
C ASP A 31 -1.49 11.46 3.72
N LEU A 32 -0.92 11.10 2.56
CA LEU A 32 0.52 11.05 2.34
C LEU A 32 1.11 12.40 1.88
N PHE A 33 0.43 13.09 0.96
CA PHE A 33 0.96 14.30 0.34
C PHE A 33 1.00 15.49 1.32
N GLU A 34 -0.04 15.65 2.15
CA GLU A 34 -0.13 16.71 3.17
C GLU A 34 0.15 16.18 4.58
N GLY A 35 0.37 14.86 4.74
CA GLY A 35 0.64 14.23 6.04
C GLY A 35 -0.59 14.20 6.98
N LYS A 36 -1.81 14.23 6.43
CA LYS A 36 -3.05 14.28 7.23
C LYS A 36 -3.32 13.03 8.04
N ASP A 37 -3.00 11.85 7.50
CA ASP A 37 -3.18 10.57 8.19
C ASP A 37 -2.10 9.55 7.81
N MET A 38 -0.96 9.64 8.49
CA MET A 38 0.14 8.70 8.29
C MET A 38 -0.17 7.29 8.82
N ALA A 39 -1.17 7.14 9.71
CA ALA A 39 -1.57 5.82 10.20
C ALA A 39 -2.32 5.04 9.10
N ALA A 40 -3.15 5.70 8.31
CA ALA A 40 -3.76 5.12 7.12
C ALA A 40 -2.69 4.67 6.10
N VAL A 41 -1.66 5.50 5.87
CA VAL A 41 -0.54 5.16 4.97
C VAL A 41 0.18 3.89 5.44
N GLN A 42 0.52 3.81 6.73
CA GLN A 42 1.15 2.62 7.30
C GLN A 42 0.25 1.38 7.16
N ARG A 43 -1.05 1.52 7.38
CA ARG A 43 -2.01 0.41 7.25
C ARG A 43 -2.06 -0.13 5.81
N THR A 44 -2.08 0.74 4.80
CA THR A 44 -2.05 0.32 3.38
C THR A 44 -0.78 -0.45 3.05
N LEU A 45 0.38 0.03 3.50
CA LEU A 45 1.66 -0.65 3.27
C LEU A 45 1.71 -2.02 3.97
N MET A 46 1.19 -2.11 5.20
CA MET A 46 1.09 -3.38 5.93
C MET A 46 0.17 -4.37 5.20
N ALA A 47 -0.99 -3.92 4.71
CA ALA A 47 -1.90 -4.75 3.93
C ALA A 47 -1.27 -5.24 2.63
N LEU A 48 -0.56 -4.37 1.91
CA LEU A 48 0.15 -4.72 0.68
C LEU A 48 1.27 -5.73 0.93
N GLY A 49 2.06 -5.56 1.99
CA GLY A 49 3.11 -6.49 2.39
C GLY A 49 2.58 -7.86 2.76
N SER A 50 1.50 -7.93 3.56
CA SER A 50 0.80 -9.18 3.86
C SER A 50 0.29 -9.87 2.60
N LEU A 51 -0.28 -9.14 1.65
CA LEU A 51 -0.72 -9.70 0.37
C LEU A 51 0.45 -10.25 -0.45
N ALA A 52 1.56 -9.52 -0.53
CA ALA A 52 2.75 -9.97 -1.27
C ALA A 52 3.32 -11.28 -0.71
N VAL A 53 3.43 -11.38 0.62
CA VAL A 53 3.89 -12.61 1.30
C VAL A 53 2.87 -13.76 1.15
N THR A 54 1.58 -13.45 1.10
CA THR A 54 0.51 -14.45 0.92
C THR A 54 0.47 -14.98 -0.51
N LYS A 55 0.57 -14.09 -1.51
CA LYS A 55 0.55 -14.43 -2.93
C LYS A 55 1.77 -15.24 -3.34
N ASN A 56 2.92 -14.99 -2.69
CA ASN A 56 4.15 -15.74 -2.86
C ASN A 56 4.56 -15.89 -4.35
N ASP A 57 4.42 -14.80 -5.11
CA ASP A 57 4.69 -14.71 -6.55
C ASP A 57 6.18 -14.53 -6.89
N GLY A 58 7.06 -14.57 -5.88
CA GLY A 58 8.51 -14.39 -6.01
C GLY A 58 8.98 -12.94 -6.10
N HIS A 59 8.06 -11.95 -6.02
CA HIS A 59 8.43 -10.53 -6.07
C HIS A 59 8.79 -9.94 -4.71
N TYR A 60 8.28 -10.50 -3.60
CA TYR A 60 8.61 -10.04 -2.27
C TYR A 60 10.08 -10.31 -1.93
N ARG A 61 10.81 -9.25 -1.57
CA ARG A 61 12.24 -9.29 -1.19
C ARG A 61 12.39 -8.76 0.23
N GLY A 62 12.34 -9.67 1.20
CA GLY A 62 12.45 -9.37 2.63
C GLY A 62 12.22 -10.62 3.45
N ASP A 63 12.22 -10.49 4.78
CA ASP A 63 11.82 -11.61 5.65
C ASP A 63 10.28 -11.76 5.58
N PRO A 64 9.75 -12.93 5.15
CA PRO A 64 8.31 -13.18 5.16
C PRO A 64 7.69 -13.08 6.56
N ASN A 65 8.47 -13.25 7.62
CA ASN A 65 8.00 -13.13 9.01
C ASN A 65 7.65 -11.70 9.42
N TRP A 66 8.03 -10.69 8.64
CA TRP A 66 7.64 -9.29 8.88
C TRP A 66 6.16 -9.02 8.61
N PHE A 67 5.50 -9.88 7.84
CA PHE A 67 4.09 -9.75 7.53
C PHE A 67 3.35 -11.04 7.87
N MET A 68 2.19 -10.89 8.49
CA MET A 68 1.30 -12.04 8.67
C MET A 68 0.73 -12.44 7.32
N LYS A 69 0.79 -13.72 6.98
CA LYS A 69 0.04 -14.28 5.84
C LYS A 69 -1.44 -14.07 6.11
N LYS A 70 -2.16 -13.44 5.18
CA LYS A 70 -3.61 -13.42 5.22
C LYS A 70 -4.10 -14.85 4.99
N ALA A 71 -4.98 -15.32 5.87
CA ALA A 71 -5.63 -16.63 5.78
C ALA A 71 -6.59 -16.69 4.59
#